data_AF-A0A2V6LBI2-F1
#
_entry.id   AF-A0A2V6LBI2-F1
#
_cell.length_a   1.000
_cell.length_b   1.000
_cell.length_c   1.000
_cell.angle_alpha   90.00
_cell.angle_beta   90.00
_cell.angle_gamma   90.00
#
_symmetry.space_group_name_H-M   'P 1'
#
loop_
_entity.id
_entity.type
_entity.pdbx_description
1 polymer ?
#
loop_
_entity_poly.entity_id
_entity_poly.type
_entity_poly.pdbx_seq_one_letter_code
_entity_poly.pdbx_strand_id
1 'polypeptide(L)'
;TRNTSSGTYSDFKELAMKKRDYAGGSQKMAGNEQIAAEVGKNPNGVGYVGMAYTKAGGIKVVSIDGATPSVRSVQDHSYPYWRPTFYYTNGEPSGLARQFLDYTIGSAGQKVVAQVGFVPIK
;
A
#
# COMPACT_ATOMS: atom_id res chain seq x y z
N THR A 1 -6.99 -6.98 -9.25
CA THR A 1 -6.53 -5.57 -9.24
C THR A 1 -7.49 -4.75 -8.39
N ARG A 2 -7.13 -3.55 -7.95
CA ARG A 2 -8.05 -2.64 -7.25
C ARG A 2 -9.09 -2.06 -8.21
N ASN A 3 -10.20 -1.54 -7.68
CA ASN A 3 -11.14 -0.72 -8.45
C ASN A 3 -10.49 0.59 -8.93
N THR A 4 -11.09 1.23 -9.94
CA THR A 4 -10.51 2.40 -10.64
C THR A 4 -10.43 3.66 -9.78
N SER A 5 -11.23 3.76 -8.71
CA SER A 5 -11.17 4.87 -7.74
C SER A 5 -10.05 4.74 -6.71
N SER A 6 -9.30 3.62 -6.71
CA SER A 6 -8.23 3.40 -5.75
C SER A 6 -6.96 4.16 -6.13
N GLY A 7 -6.38 4.90 -5.18
CA GLY A 7 -5.00 5.39 -5.33
C GLY A 7 -4.02 4.25 -5.64
N THR A 8 -4.20 3.09 -5.00
CA THR A 8 -3.35 1.92 -5.29
C THR A 8 -3.46 1.40 -6.71
N TYR A 9 -4.63 1.55 -7.34
CA TYR A 9 -4.79 1.26 -8.76
C TYR A 9 -3.94 2.20 -9.62
N SER A 10 -3.98 3.50 -9.33
CA SER A 10 -3.22 4.51 -10.06
C SER A 10 -1.71 4.31 -9.88
N ASP A 11 -1.23 4.23 -8.64
CA ASP A 11 0.21 4.18 -8.40
C ASP A 11 0.82 2.86 -8.88
N PHE A 12 0.11 1.74 -8.80
CA PHE A 12 0.65 0.48 -9.35
C PHE A 12 0.75 0.53 -10.89
N LYS A 13 -0.16 1.25 -11.58
CA LYS A 13 0.01 1.50 -13.03
C LYS A 13 1.30 2.27 -13.32
N GLU A 14 1.61 3.27 -12.50
CA GLU A 14 2.81 4.08 -12.64
C GLU A 14 4.08 3.30 -12.30
N LEU A 15 4.12 2.68 -11.11
CA LEU A 15 5.29 1.98 -10.57
C LEU A 15 5.64 0.70 -11.35
N ALA A 16 4.65 -0.12 -11.69
CA ALA A 16 4.88 -1.47 -12.20
C ALA A 16 4.50 -1.68 -13.66
N MET A 17 3.63 -0.83 -14.23
CA MET A 17 3.01 -1.12 -15.53
C MET A 17 3.40 -0.17 -16.66
N LYS A 18 4.26 0.83 -16.39
CA LYS A 18 4.59 1.89 -17.36
C LYS A 18 3.32 2.59 -17.88
N LYS A 19 2.36 2.84 -16.98
CA LYS A 19 1.06 3.50 -17.25
C LYS A 19 0.11 2.73 -18.19
N ARG A 20 0.46 1.52 -18.62
CA ARG A 20 -0.42 0.64 -19.43
C ARG A 20 -1.63 0.18 -18.64
N ASP A 21 -2.72 -0.11 -19.34
CA ASP A 21 -3.92 -0.67 -18.74
C ASP A 21 -3.73 -2.09 -18.20
N TYR A 22 -4.52 -2.42 -17.17
CA TYR A 22 -4.64 -3.79 -16.68
C TYR A 22 -5.32 -4.66 -17.73
N ALA A 23 -5.00 -5.96 -17.69
CA ALA A 23 -5.63 -6.94 -18.56
C ALA A 23 -7.18 -6.84 -18.49
N GLY A 24 -7.85 -6.93 -19.64
CA GLY A 24 -9.30 -6.78 -19.73
C GLY A 24 -10.08 -7.77 -18.85
N GLY A 25 -9.55 -8.99 -18.67
CA GLY A 25 -10.11 -10.00 -17.76
C GLY A 25 -9.73 -9.83 -16.29
N SER A 26 -9.06 -8.74 -15.90
CA SER A 26 -8.65 -8.54 -14.51
C SER A 26 -9.85 -8.22 -13.61
N GLN A 27 -10.02 -9.01 -12.56
CA GLN A 27 -11.02 -8.73 -11.53
C GLN A 27 -10.69 -7.42 -10.80
N LYS A 28 -11.73 -6.62 -10.52
CA LYS A 28 -11.65 -5.33 -9.81
C LYS A 28 -12.19 -5.49 -8.40
N MET A 29 -11.31 -5.40 -7.41
CA MET A 29 -11.62 -5.60 -5.99
C MET A 29 -11.67 -4.26 -5.24
N ALA A 30 -12.52 -4.16 -4.23
CA ALA A 30 -12.70 -2.93 -3.45
C ALA A 30 -11.47 -2.63 -2.57
N GLY A 31 -10.88 -3.65 -1.94
CA GLY A 31 -9.84 -3.52 -0.92
C GLY A 31 -8.64 -4.45 -1.11
N ASN A 32 -7.63 -4.30 -0.24
CA ASN A 32 -6.45 -5.17 -0.23
C ASN A 32 -6.83 -6.57 0.27
N GLU A 33 -7.71 -6.64 1.26
CA GLU A 33 -8.23 -7.86 1.89
C GLU A 33 -8.86 -8.79 0.86
N GLN A 34 -9.68 -8.23 -0.03
CA GLN A 34 -10.33 -8.99 -1.10
C GLN A 34 -9.32 -9.51 -2.12
N ILE A 35 -8.31 -8.71 -2.49
CA ILE A 35 -7.23 -9.18 -3.37
C ILE A 35 -6.45 -10.32 -2.70
N ALA A 36 -6.06 -10.15 -1.43
CA ALA A 36 -5.31 -11.16 -0.70
C ALA A 36 -6.11 -12.46 -0.53
N ALA A 37 -7.41 -12.36 -0.22
CA ALA A 37 -8.30 -13.51 -0.09
C ALA A 37 -8.53 -14.24 -1.43
N GLU A 38 -8.68 -13.51 -2.53
CA GLU A 38 -8.83 -14.09 -3.87
C GLU A 38 -7.56 -14.81 -4.30
N VAL A 39 -6.40 -14.13 -4.21
CA VAL A 39 -5.10 -14.73 -4.56
C VAL A 39 -4.81 -15.94 -3.66
N GLY A 40 -5.14 -15.87 -2.37
CA GLY A 40 -4.90 -16.97 -1.44
C GLY A 40 -5.72 -18.24 -1.72
N LYS A 41 -6.80 -18.14 -2.51
CA LYS A 41 -7.67 -19.25 -2.90
C LYS A 41 -7.50 -19.66 -4.36
N ASN A 42 -6.73 -18.89 -5.15
CA ASN A 42 -6.59 -19.05 -6.58
C ASN A 42 -5.12 -19.37 -6.92
N PRO A 43 -4.78 -20.63 -7.26
CA PRO A 43 -3.41 -21.02 -7.58
C PRO A 43 -2.78 -20.25 -8.75
N ASN A 44 -3.60 -19.69 -9.63
CA ASN A 44 -3.18 -18.90 -10.79
C ASN A 44 -3.36 -17.38 -10.56
N GLY A 45 -3.76 -16.99 -9.35
CA GLY A 45 -4.05 -15.61 -8.99
C GLY A 45 -2.77 -14.80 -8.82
N VAL A 46 -2.75 -13.60 -9.41
CA VAL A 46 -1.73 -12.58 -9.15
C VAL A 46 -2.39 -11.25 -8.83
N GLY A 47 -1.87 -10.57 -7.81
CA GLY A 47 -2.39 -9.29 -7.35
C GLY A 47 -1.33 -8.48 -6.64
N TYR A 48 -1.68 -7.24 -6.31
CA TYR A 48 -0.85 -6.32 -5.52
C TYR A 48 -1.66 -5.86 -4.32
N VAL A 49 -0.99 -5.78 -3.16
CA VAL A 49 -1.57 -5.32 -1.90
C VAL A 49 -0.56 -4.46 -1.15
N GLY A 50 -1.05 -3.62 -0.24
CA GLY A 50 -0.19 -2.92 0.71
C GLY A 50 0.56 -3.89 1.63
N MET A 51 1.72 -3.45 2.15
CA MET A 51 2.62 -4.30 2.96
C MET A 51 1.92 -4.93 4.18
N ALA A 52 0.96 -4.23 4.79
CA ALA A 52 0.16 -4.72 5.91
C ALA A 52 -0.61 -6.04 5.63
N TYR A 53 -0.88 -6.36 4.35
CA TYR A 53 -1.66 -7.54 3.94
C TYR A 53 -0.79 -8.71 3.46
N THR A 54 0.53 -8.56 3.47
CA THR A 54 1.49 -9.57 2.97
C THR A 54 1.49 -10.87 3.77
N LYS A 55 0.97 -10.84 5.01
CA LYS A 55 0.84 -12.00 5.88
C LYS A 55 -0.50 -12.73 5.77
N ALA A 56 -1.36 -12.35 4.81
CA ALA A 56 -2.61 -13.07 4.58
C ALA A 56 -2.35 -14.56 4.28
N GLY A 57 -3.29 -15.42 4.65
CA GLY A 57 -3.17 -16.85 4.41
C GLY A 57 -3.22 -17.18 2.91
N GLY A 58 -2.42 -18.17 2.49
CA GLY A 58 -2.46 -18.71 1.13
C GLY A 58 -1.76 -17.88 0.06
N ILE A 59 -1.17 -16.72 0.39
CA ILE A 59 -0.43 -15.90 -0.57
C ILE A 59 1.09 -16.10 -0.42
N LYS A 60 1.81 -15.87 -1.51
CA LYS A 60 3.28 -15.79 -1.54
C LYS A 60 3.70 -14.42 -2.05
N VAL A 61 4.52 -13.72 -1.27
CA VAL A 61 5.10 -12.44 -1.68
C VAL A 61 6.24 -12.70 -2.66
N VAL A 62 6.25 -11.95 -3.77
CA VAL A 62 7.31 -12.00 -4.78
C VAL A 62 8.29 -10.85 -4.57
N SER A 63 9.58 -11.12 -4.78
CA SER A 63 10.61 -10.08 -4.83
C SER A 63 10.54 -9.32 -6.15
N ILE A 64 10.84 -8.03 -6.12
CA ILE A 64 11.00 -7.20 -7.32
C ILE A 64 12.46 -6.79 -7.39
N ASP A 65 13.11 -7.05 -8.53
CA ASP A 65 14.53 -6.76 -8.74
C ASP A 65 15.46 -7.30 -7.64
N GLY A 66 15.10 -8.46 -7.08
CA GLY A 66 15.84 -9.11 -5.98
C GLY A 66 15.50 -8.58 -4.58
N ALA A 67 14.72 -7.51 -4.45
CA ALA A 67 14.31 -6.94 -3.17
C ALA A 67 12.95 -7.45 -2.70
N THR A 68 12.83 -7.76 -1.41
CA THR A 68 11.57 -8.13 -0.73
C THR A 68 11.04 -6.93 0.06
N PRO A 69 9.72 -6.67 0.10
CA PRO A 69 9.19 -5.53 0.85
C PRO A 69 9.37 -5.72 2.36
N SER A 70 9.94 -4.70 3.00
CA SER A 70 10.12 -4.59 4.45
C SER A 70 10.16 -3.12 4.86
N VAL A 71 10.04 -2.82 6.16
CA VAL A 71 10.20 -1.44 6.67
C VAL A 71 11.53 -0.84 6.21
N ARG A 72 12.62 -1.60 6.39
CA ARG A 72 13.97 -1.17 5.99
C ARG A 72 14.06 -0.91 4.49
N SER A 73 13.66 -1.89 3.67
CA SER A 73 13.82 -1.79 2.22
C SER A 73 12.95 -0.72 1.57
N VAL A 74 11.85 -0.33 2.23
CA VAL A 74 11.04 0.81 1.80
C VAL A 74 11.70 2.13 2.24
N GLN A 75 12.24 2.23 3.45
CA GLN A 75 12.88 3.44 3.95
C GLN A 75 14.21 3.77 3.24
N ASP A 76 15.00 2.76 2.88
CA ASP A 76 16.25 2.94 2.13
C ASP A 76 16.06 2.93 0.60
N HIS A 77 14.81 2.86 0.14
CA HIS A 77 14.39 2.83 -1.25
C HIS A 77 14.94 1.65 -2.08
N SER A 78 15.47 0.59 -1.45
CA SER A 78 15.94 -0.60 -2.17
C SER A 78 14.81 -1.47 -2.72
N TYR A 79 13.61 -1.43 -2.13
CA TYR A 79 12.42 -2.02 -2.73
C TYR A 79 11.77 -1.01 -3.67
N PRO A 80 11.60 -1.29 -4.98
CA PRO A 80 11.27 -0.26 -5.97
C PRO A 80 9.80 0.18 -5.95
N TYR A 81 8.89 -0.62 -5.39
CA TYR A 81 7.45 -0.34 -5.43
C TYR A 81 6.92 0.17 -4.08
N TRP A 82 7.16 1.45 -3.82
CA TRP A 82 6.65 2.15 -2.65
C TRP A 82 6.11 3.52 -3.04
N ARG A 83 5.38 4.14 -2.11
CA ARG A 83 4.89 5.51 -2.23
C ARG A 83 4.58 6.09 -0.85
N PRO A 84 4.66 7.41 -0.67
CA PRO A 84 4.07 8.08 0.48
C PRO A 84 2.53 8.06 0.41
N THR A 85 1.89 8.18 1.57
CA THR A 85 0.45 8.45 1.68
C THR A 85 0.26 9.81 2.32
N PHE A 86 -0.57 10.65 1.72
CA PHE A 86 -0.73 12.04 2.15
C PHE A 86 -2.07 12.27 2.83
N TYR A 87 -2.06 13.17 3.81
CA TYR A 87 -3.26 13.89 4.24
C TYR A 87 -3.43 15.13 3.37
N TYR A 88 -4.67 15.46 3.04
CA TYR A 88 -5.02 16.67 2.29
C TYR A 88 -5.94 17.54 3.14
N THR A 89 -5.62 18.83 3.23
CA THR A 89 -6.41 19.84 3.94
C THR A 89 -6.76 20.98 2.99
N ASN A 90 -7.91 21.63 3.22
CA ASN A 90 -8.25 22.84 2.49
C ASN A 90 -7.63 24.05 3.19
N GLY A 91 -6.42 24.42 2.77
CA GLY A 91 -5.61 25.43 3.46
C GLY A 91 -4.90 24.89 4.71
N GLU A 92 -4.37 25.82 5.51
CA GLU A 92 -3.64 25.49 6.74
C GLU A 92 -4.57 24.86 7.78
N PRO A 93 -4.26 23.64 8.30
CA PRO A 93 -5.10 23.01 9.29
C PRO A 93 -5.04 23.76 10.63
N SER A 94 -6.19 23.88 11.28
CA SER A 94 -6.32 24.48 12.61
C SER A 94 -7.21 23.61 13.52
N GLY A 95 -7.26 23.95 14.81
CA GLY A 95 -8.09 23.24 15.79
C GLY A 95 -7.84 21.74 15.84
N LEU A 96 -8.93 20.95 15.88
CA LEU A 96 -8.86 19.49 15.96
C LEU A 96 -8.17 18.84 14.77
N ALA A 97 -8.31 19.40 13.56
CA ALA A 97 -7.65 18.88 12.38
C ALA A 97 -6.13 18.97 12.51
N ARG A 98 -5.62 20.11 13.00
CA ARG A 98 -4.19 20.28 13.28
C ARG A 98 -3.68 19.32 14.34
N GLN A 99 -4.39 19.24 15.47
CA GLN A 99 -4.03 18.34 16.57
C GLN A 99 -3.99 16.87 16.14
N PHE A 100 -4.95 16.45 15.30
CA PHE A 100 -4.98 15.10 14.75
C PHE A 100 -3.78 14.83 13.84
N LEU A 101 -3.44 15.76 12.94
CA LEU A 101 -2.28 15.61 12.07
C LEU A 101 -0.97 15.59 12.86
N ASP A 102 -0.80 16.48 13.83
CA ASP A 102 0.39 16.53 14.69
C ASP A 102 0.54 15.21 15.49
N TYR A 103 -0.57 14.63 15.96
CA TYR A 103 -0.58 13.31 16.59
C TYR A 103 -0.14 12.20 15.64
N THR A 104 -0.69 12.14 14.42
CA THR A 104 -0.40 11.05 13.48
C THR A 104 1.06 11.05 13.02
N ILE A 105 1.67 12.22 12.83
CA ILE A 105 3.09 12.37 12.46
C ILE A 105 4.06 12.36 13.67
N GLY A 106 3.52 12.40 14.89
CA GLY A 106 4.24 12.30 16.14
C GLY A 106 4.56 10.86 16.55
N SER A 107 5.40 10.68 17.58
CA SER A 107 5.89 9.35 17.98
C SER A 107 4.79 8.37 18.38
N ALA A 108 3.69 8.86 18.96
CA ALA A 108 2.55 8.00 19.32
C ALA A 108 1.81 7.48 18.07
N GLY A 109 1.48 8.38 17.13
CA GLY A 109 0.87 7.99 15.85
C GLY A 109 1.75 7.05 15.04
N GLN A 110 3.06 7.30 14.97
CA GLN A 110 4.00 6.45 14.24
C GLN A 110 4.14 5.04 14.84
N LYS A 111 3.99 4.89 16.16
CA LYS A 111 3.90 3.56 16.78
C LYS A 111 2.66 2.80 16.29
N VAL A 112 1.51 3.48 16.17
CA VAL A 112 0.29 2.87 15.63
C VAL A 112 0.50 2.47 14.18
N VAL A 113 1.10 3.33 13.35
CA VAL A 113 1.44 3.04 11.94
C VAL A 113 2.25 1.74 11.81
N ALA A 114 3.29 1.58 12.63
CA ALA A 114 4.09 0.36 12.64
C ALA A 114 3.28 -0.87 13.07
N GLN A 115 2.45 -0.74 14.12
CA GLN A 115 1.60 -1.83 14.62
C GLN A 115 0.60 -2.33 13.58
N VAL A 116 0.04 -1.44 12.76
CA VAL A 116 -0.90 -1.80 11.70
C VAL A 116 -0.22 -2.23 10.39
N GLY A 117 1.12 -2.37 10.40
CA GLY A 117 1.88 -2.94 9.28
C GLY A 117 2.24 -1.95 8.16
N PHE A 118 2.14 -0.65 8.41
CA PHE A 118 2.64 0.39 7.52
C PHE A 118 4.08 0.78 7.88
N VAL A 119 4.76 1.46 6.96
CA VAL A 119 6.13 1.94 7.15
C VAL A 119 6.07 3.32 7.83
N PRO A 120 6.67 3.49 9.03
CA PRO A 120 6.74 4.80 9.68
C PRO A 120 7.59 5.80 8.87
N ILE A 121 7.23 7.08 8.96
CA ILE A 121 7.96 8.19 8.30
C ILE A 121 9.20 8.66 9.09
N LYS A 122 9.42 8.11 10.29
CA LYS A 122 10.53 8.41 11.20
C LYS A 122 10.99 7.13 11.89
#